data_AF-A0A9E4A8C7-F1
#
_entry.id   AF-A0A9E4A8C7-F1
#
_cell.length_a   1.000
_cell.length_b   1.000
_cell.length_c   1.000
_cell.angle_alpha   90.00
_cell.angle_beta   90.00
_cell.angle_gamma   90.00
#
_symmetry.space_group_name_H-M   'P 1'
#
loop_
_entity.id
_entity.type
_entity.pdbx_description
1 polymer ?
#
loop_
_entity_poly.entity_id
_entity_poly.type
_entity_poly.pdbx_seq_one_letter_code
_entity_poly.pdbx_strand_id
1 'polypeptide(L)'
;MERRLRRSRRRRGLLPGDTHGPDGGPYLFDDVVRSAWMFISETDGRLTRWFEDTIFPEGVHPVAGPATADGAMYSRPGPGGTTWHPDSVYLYVVYTVSQIVGFKPAVGTVIHAHWVEFPGVPGGGVGTEVVTVPEDGIVAFWCRPPAGSTWGSGHAPDTYLVQGRTDIASWYTNERHCGQLVQVEVLAHRYLPWRLLNLSADTLQKHFGHTRGRIKWKLHFGSGGSYYNGLPGVDKITLAWGNAAGARFPWTVAHEYGHALHHKALGGMWGAGNCDPHSFDVISSYECALQEGFADYAGTVGSGGYYENYFEHFDDLQRDRRPEIEGYVAALFLDLTDDREEEGDYTEYPGLYVAEVFKSCEVKHPRWWRGDWRKRNKVSDIVWCLERLVTPGVHALAFPDTNAPDTVREMAGEPPDWHWSDIRLTWLKNLTDGLVTRPRE
;
A
#
# COMPACT_ATOMS: atom_id res chain seq x y z
N MET A 1 47.46 -34.46 -24.11
CA MET A 1 47.37 -35.72 -23.34
C MET A 1 46.94 -35.36 -21.93
N GLU A 2 45.77 -35.85 -21.54
CA GLU A 2 44.94 -35.37 -20.43
C GLU A 2 45.57 -35.50 -19.04
N ARG A 3 45.41 -34.47 -18.19
CA ARG A 3 45.38 -34.63 -16.73
C ARG A 3 44.00 -34.20 -16.23
N ARG A 4 43.15 -35.19 -15.97
CA ARG A 4 41.82 -35.08 -15.37
C ARG A 4 41.93 -34.66 -13.91
N LEU A 5 41.50 -33.44 -13.58
CA LEU A 5 41.14 -33.05 -12.23
C LEU A 5 39.66 -33.42 -11.98
N ARG A 6 39.42 -34.51 -11.27
CA ARG A 6 38.14 -34.79 -10.62
C ARG A 6 37.91 -33.75 -9.53
N ARG A 7 37.10 -32.73 -9.79
CA ARG A 7 36.47 -31.93 -8.73
C ARG A 7 35.09 -32.51 -8.43
N SER A 8 34.94 -33.05 -7.22
CA SER A 8 33.65 -33.39 -6.64
C SER A 8 32.79 -32.13 -6.58
N ARG A 9 31.71 -32.08 -7.35
CA ARG A 9 30.60 -31.16 -7.09
C ARG A 9 29.97 -31.56 -5.76
N ARG A 10 30.39 -30.90 -4.67
CA ARG A 10 29.51 -30.72 -3.51
C ARG A 10 28.31 -29.93 -4.01
N ARG A 11 27.16 -30.59 -4.16
CA ARG A 11 25.86 -29.92 -4.17
C ARG A 11 25.79 -29.11 -2.87
N ARG A 12 25.97 -27.78 -2.95
CA ARG A 12 25.46 -26.90 -1.91
C ARG A 12 23.94 -27.02 -2.00
N GLY A 13 23.32 -27.50 -0.93
CA GLY A 13 21.88 -27.49 -0.80
C GLY A 13 21.38 -26.07 -0.99
N LEU A 14 20.40 -25.92 -1.88
CA LEU A 14 19.51 -24.77 -1.89
C LEU A 14 18.84 -24.73 -0.51
N LEU A 15 18.94 -23.61 0.18
CA LEU A 15 18.12 -23.34 1.35
C LEU A 15 16.66 -23.23 0.88
N PRO A 16 15.68 -23.76 1.64
CA PRO A 16 14.27 -23.57 1.31
C PRO A 16 13.90 -22.09 1.59
N GLY A 17 13.43 -21.37 0.57
CA GLY A 17 13.00 -19.97 0.74
C GLY A 17 12.80 -19.13 -0.51
N ASP A 18 13.23 -19.57 -1.69
CA ASP A 18 12.97 -18.84 -2.93
C ASP A 18 11.71 -19.37 -3.63
N THR A 19 10.68 -18.54 -3.72
CA THR A 19 9.54 -18.79 -4.62
C THR A 19 9.37 -17.63 -5.60
N HIS A 20 9.26 -17.99 -6.88
CA HIS A 20 8.89 -17.13 -7.98
C HIS A 20 7.54 -17.64 -8.51
N GLY A 21 6.60 -16.76 -8.87
CA GLY A 21 5.40 -17.16 -9.61
C GLY A 21 5.40 -16.67 -11.05
N PRO A 22 4.42 -17.13 -11.86
CA PRO A 22 4.43 -17.07 -13.32
C PRO A 22 4.34 -15.65 -13.88
N ASP A 23 4.60 -15.47 -15.18
CA ASP A 23 4.93 -14.21 -15.86
C ASP A 23 3.77 -13.26 -16.23
N GLY A 24 2.56 -13.38 -15.66
CA GLY A 24 1.44 -12.47 -15.94
C GLY A 24 0.77 -11.90 -14.69
N GLY A 25 0.51 -10.59 -14.62
CA GLY A 25 -0.33 -9.93 -13.59
C GLY A 25 0.36 -9.51 -12.26
N PRO A 26 -0.23 -8.55 -11.51
CA PRO A 26 0.31 -8.04 -10.24
C PRO A 26 0.04 -9.05 -9.12
N TYR A 27 0.87 -10.08 -9.04
CA TYR A 27 0.86 -11.00 -7.91
C TYR A 27 1.87 -10.54 -6.86
N LEU A 28 1.35 -10.24 -5.67
CA LEU A 28 2.13 -9.90 -4.51
C LEU A 28 2.37 -11.18 -3.69
N PHE A 29 3.64 -11.53 -3.43
CA PHE A 29 3.99 -12.66 -2.57
C PHE A 29 4.08 -12.20 -1.12
N ASP A 30 3.43 -12.93 -0.23
CA ASP A 30 3.52 -12.73 1.22
C ASP A 30 4.30 -13.91 1.82
N ASP A 31 5.49 -13.65 2.38
CA ASP A 31 6.39 -14.68 2.96
C ASP A 31 5.79 -15.40 4.19
N VAL A 32 4.60 -14.96 4.64
CA VAL A 32 3.97 -15.36 5.92
C VAL A 32 2.76 -16.28 5.75
N VAL A 33 2.29 -16.52 4.51
CA VAL A 33 1.06 -17.26 4.24
C VAL A 33 1.36 -18.66 3.70
N ARG A 34 0.71 -19.69 4.27
CA ARG A 34 0.53 -20.98 3.58
C ARG A 34 -0.77 -20.92 2.82
N SER A 35 -0.72 -20.54 1.55
CA SER A 35 -1.90 -20.62 0.69
C SER A 35 -2.13 -22.07 0.28
N ALA A 36 -3.36 -22.56 0.36
CA ALA A 36 -3.74 -23.83 -0.23
C ALA A 36 -4.73 -23.56 -1.36
N TRP A 37 -4.35 -23.90 -2.59
CA TRP A 37 -5.17 -23.71 -3.78
C TRP A 37 -5.87 -25.02 -4.08
N MET A 38 -7.20 -24.99 -4.06
CA MET A 38 -8.02 -26.16 -4.29
C MET A 38 -8.74 -26.01 -5.62
N PHE A 39 -8.46 -26.93 -6.54
CA PHE A 39 -9.23 -27.13 -7.75
C PHE A 39 -10.17 -28.32 -7.52
N ILE A 40 -11.44 -28.17 -7.87
CA ILE A 40 -12.43 -29.26 -7.89
C ILE A 40 -13.16 -29.18 -9.23
N SER A 41 -13.11 -30.27 -9.99
CA SER A 41 -13.92 -30.50 -11.17
C SER A 41 -14.82 -31.72 -10.97
N GLU A 42 -15.66 -32.03 -11.95
CA GLU A 42 -16.49 -33.25 -11.91
C GLU A 42 -15.67 -34.56 -11.89
N THR A 43 -14.38 -34.52 -12.22
CA THR A 43 -13.54 -35.72 -12.40
C THR A 43 -12.23 -35.74 -11.62
N ASP A 44 -11.78 -34.61 -11.08
CA ASP A 44 -10.53 -34.50 -10.31
C ASP A 44 -10.62 -33.37 -9.28
N GLY A 45 -9.85 -33.51 -8.20
CA GLY A 45 -9.67 -32.49 -7.18
C GLY A 45 -8.21 -32.45 -6.73
N ARG A 46 -7.58 -31.28 -6.71
CA ARG A 46 -6.17 -31.12 -6.33
C ARG A 46 -5.99 -29.96 -5.37
N LEU A 47 -5.08 -30.16 -4.41
CA LEU A 47 -4.68 -29.17 -3.42
C LEU A 47 -3.18 -28.87 -3.57
N THR A 48 -2.81 -27.63 -3.88
CA THR A 48 -1.41 -27.20 -3.97
C THR A 48 -1.09 -26.13 -2.94
N ARG A 49 0.18 -26.03 -2.51
CA ARG A 49 0.63 -24.99 -1.56
C ARG A 49 1.13 -23.71 -2.23
N TRP A 50 1.22 -23.73 -3.55
CA TRP A 50 1.70 -22.65 -4.40
C TRP A 50 0.73 -22.47 -5.54
N PHE A 51 0.53 -21.24 -5.99
CA PHE A 51 -0.27 -20.98 -7.19
C PHE A 51 0.45 -21.58 -8.40
N GLU A 52 -0.17 -22.58 -9.02
CA GLU A 52 0.28 -23.20 -10.26
C GLU A 52 -0.79 -22.90 -11.31
N ASP A 53 -0.51 -22.06 -12.30
CA ASP A 53 -1.46 -21.72 -13.36
C ASP A 53 -1.78 -22.93 -14.26
N THR A 54 -0.81 -23.82 -14.47
CA THR A 54 -0.92 -25.02 -15.30
C THR A 54 -1.96 -26.05 -14.86
N ILE A 55 -2.50 -25.95 -13.63
CA ILE A 55 -3.52 -26.86 -13.11
C ILE A 55 -4.95 -26.33 -13.26
N PHE A 56 -5.14 -25.06 -13.66
CA PHE A 56 -6.45 -24.46 -13.88
C PHE A 56 -6.84 -24.52 -15.37
N PRO A 57 -8.10 -24.85 -15.72
CA PRO A 57 -8.57 -24.81 -17.09
C PRO A 57 -8.42 -23.42 -17.72
N GLU A 58 -8.15 -23.39 -19.02
CA GLU A 58 -8.07 -22.16 -19.80
C GLU A 58 -9.39 -21.35 -19.68
N GLY A 59 -9.29 -20.06 -19.35
CA GLY A 59 -10.44 -19.17 -19.15
C GLY A 59 -10.93 -19.02 -17.70
N VAL A 60 -10.33 -19.70 -16.72
CA VAL A 60 -10.66 -19.48 -15.30
C VAL A 60 -9.87 -18.30 -14.75
N HIS A 61 -10.57 -17.25 -14.28
CA HIS A 61 -9.94 -16.16 -13.54
C HIS A 61 -9.56 -16.65 -12.13
N PRO A 62 -8.28 -16.61 -11.75
CA PRO A 62 -7.88 -16.98 -10.40
C PRO A 62 -8.38 -15.91 -9.43
N VAL A 63 -9.35 -16.28 -8.61
CA VAL A 63 -9.71 -15.52 -7.40
C VAL A 63 -8.75 -15.97 -6.32
N ALA A 64 -8.13 -15.03 -5.58
CA ALA A 64 -7.32 -15.40 -4.43
C ALA A 64 -8.11 -16.36 -3.54
N GLY A 65 -7.62 -17.60 -3.38
CA GLY A 65 -8.25 -18.56 -2.48
C GLY A 65 -8.33 -17.98 -1.07
N PRO A 66 -9.26 -18.46 -0.22
CA PRO A 66 -9.35 -17.99 1.15
C PRO A 66 -7.99 -18.12 1.82
N ALA A 67 -7.39 -16.98 2.16
CA ALA A 67 -6.11 -16.95 2.85
C ALA A 67 -6.34 -17.54 4.25
N THR A 68 -5.96 -18.81 4.42
CA THR A 68 -5.97 -19.45 5.73
C THR A 68 -4.63 -19.14 6.38
N ALA A 69 -4.63 -18.25 7.38
CA ALA A 69 -3.53 -18.21 8.31
C ALA A 69 -3.89 -19.12 9.49
N ASP A 70 -2.94 -19.94 9.92
CA ASP A 70 -2.98 -20.53 11.25
C ASP A 70 -2.97 -19.36 12.25
N GLY A 71 -4.14 -19.03 12.80
CA GLY A 71 -4.21 -18.12 13.94
C GLY A 71 -3.33 -18.67 15.06
N ALA A 72 -2.55 -17.81 15.71
CA ALA A 72 -1.83 -18.22 16.91
C ALA A 72 -2.87 -18.43 18.02
N MET A 73 -3.19 -19.69 18.33
CA MET A 73 -3.99 -20.02 19.50
C MET A 73 -3.19 -19.63 20.75
N TYR A 74 -3.58 -18.53 21.37
CA TYR A 74 -3.17 -18.22 22.74
C TYR A 74 -4.25 -18.72 23.68
N SER A 75 -3.98 -19.83 24.36
CA SER A 75 -4.78 -20.26 25.50
C SER A 75 -4.45 -19.36 26.69
N ARG A 76 -5.40 -18.54 27.15
CA ARG A 76 -5.31 -17.85 28.44
C ARG A 76 -6.34 -18.45 29.40
N PRO A 77 -6.04 -18.54 30.71
CA PRO A 77 -7.10 -18.67 31.71
C PRO A 77 -8.08 -17.51 31.51
N GLY A 78 -9.38 -17.80 31.45
CA GLY A 78 -10.40 -16.78 31.19
C GLY A 78 -10.28 -15.59 32.17
N PRO A 79 -10.60 -14.36 31.73
CA PRO A 79 -10.67 -13.22 32.64
C PRO A 79 -11.58 -13.56 33.83
N GLY A 80 -11.09 -13.38 35.05
CA GLY A 80 -11.81 -13.75 36.26
C GLY A 80 -13.14 -13.02 36.35
N GLY A 81 -14.25 -13.76 36.41
CA GLY A 81 -15.59 -13.19 36.63
C GLY A 81 -16.75 -13.94 35.99
N THR A 82 -16.53 -14.70 34.93
CA THR A 82 -17.54 -15.54 34.27
C THR A 82 -17.40 -17.01 34.68
N THR A 83 -18.52 -17.72 34.87
CA THR A 83 -18.52 -19.15 35.14
C THR A 83 -18.31 -19.91 33.82
N TRP A 84 -17.08 -20.33 33.55
CA TRP A 84 -16.73 -21.07 32.33
C TRP A 84 -17.20 -22.52 32.44
N HIS A 85 -17.94 -23.00 31.46
CA HIS A 85 -18.38 -24.38 31.38
C HIS A 85 -17.20 -25.25 30.91
N PRO A 86 -16.86 -26.34 31.63
CA PRO A 86 -15.73 -27.19 31.28
C PRO A 86 -15.91 -27.87 29.90
N ASP A 87 -17.16 -28.05 29.46
CA ASP A 87 -17.48 -28.67 28.16
C ASP A 87 -17.72 -27.63 27.05
N SER A 88 -17.20 -26.42 27.19
CA SER A 88 -17.24 -25.42 26.11
C SER A 88 -15.84 -24.93 25.78
N VAL A 89 -15.56 -24.70 24.51
CA VAL A 89 -14.43 -23.87 24.10
C VAL A 89 -14.94 -22.46 23.86
N TYR A 90 -14.15 -21.48 24.26
CA TYR A 90 -14.53 -20.09 24.13
C TYR A 90 -13.54 -19.39 23.21
N LEU A 91 -14.03 -18.59 22.28
CA LEU A 91 -13.21 -17.82 21.38
C LEU A 91 -13.28 -16.35 21.78
N TYR A 92 -12.14 -15.74 22.07
CA TYR A 92 -12.01 -14.28 22.13
C TYR A 92 -11.68 -13.77 20.73
N VAL A 93 -12.70 -13.34 19.99
CA VAL A 93 -12.56 -12.88 18.61
C VAL A 93 -12.22 -11.39 18.60
N VAL A 94 -11.07 -11.05 18.04
CA VAL A 94 -10.50 -9.70 18.16
C VAL A 94 -9.93 -9.15 16.86
N TYR A 95 -9.96 -7.83 16.73
CA TYR A 95 -9.12 -7.08 15.80
C TYR A 95 -7.75 -6.81 16.43
N THR A 96 -6.68 -7.07 15.67
CA THR A 96 -5.34 -6.59 16.01
C THR A 96 -5.23 -5.13 15.57
N VAL A 97 -5.36 -4.18 16.50
CA VAL A 97 -5.27 -2.75 16.18
C VAL A 97 -3.81 -2.35 16.01
N SER A 98 -2.97 -2.64 17.00
CA SER A 98 -1.49 -2.60 16.88
C SER A 98 -0.86 -3.38 18.03
N GLN A 99 0.45 -3.67 17.95
CA GLN A 99 1.17 -4.29 19.08
C GLN A 99 1.20 -3.39 20.33
N ILE A 100 0.97 -2.09 20.18
CA ILE A 100 1.02 -1.09 21.25
C ILE A 100 -0.37 -0.86 21.86
N VAL A 101 -1.41 -0.79 21.01
CA VAL A 101 -2.81 -0.53 21.42
C VAL A 101 -3.52 -1.82 21.87
N GLY A 102 -3.02 -2.98 21.46
CA GLY A 102 -3.56 -4.28 21.84
C GLY A 102 -4.72 -4.75 20.96
N PHE A 103 -5.53 -5.65 21.53
CA PHE A 103 -6.66 -6.31 20.86
C PHE A 103 -7.97 -5.62 21.21
N LYS A 104 -8.86 -5.46 20.21
CA LYS A 104 -10.25 -5.00 20.43
C LYS A 104 -11.25 -6.09 20.05
N PRO A 105 -12.35 -6.27 20.78
CA PRO A 105 -13.43 -7.17 20.38
C PRO A 105 -13.89 -6.96 18.94
N ALA A 106 -14.02 -8.04 18.17
CA ALA A 106 -14.49 -7.99 16.80
C ALA A 106 -16.02 -8.07 16.71
N VAL A 107 -16.70 -7.15 17.40
CA VAL A 107 -18.16 -7.12 17.56
C VAL A 107 -18.88 -7.19 16.21
N GLY A 108 -19.91 -8.01 16.12
CA GLY A 108 -20.71 -8.21 14.92
C GLY A 108 -20.13 -9.20 13.90
N THR A 109 -18.91 -9.72 14.14
CA THR A 109 -18.33 -10.79 13.32
C THR A 109 -19.20 -12.04 13.42
N VAL A 110 -19.55 -12.65 12.30
CA VAL A 110 -20.31 -13.90 12.25
C VAL A 110 -19.31 -15.06 12.20
N ILE A 111 -19.26 -15.90 13.23
CA ILE A 111 -18.42 -17.09 13.31
C ILE A 111 -19.22 -18.31 12.90
N HIS A 112 -18.69 -19.05 11.92
CA HIS A 112 -19.17 -20.36 11.52
C HIS A 112 -18.27 -21.42 12.16
N ALA A 113 -18.83 -22.23 13.04
CA ALA A 113 -18.16 -23.37 13.64
C ALA A 113 -18.69 -24.65 13.03
N HIS A 114 -17.80 -25.54 12.65
CA HIS A 114 -18.06 -26.89 12.18
C HIS A 114 -17.44 -27.87 13.17
N TRP A 115 -18.12 -28.98 13.44
CA TRP A 115 -17.58 -30.03 14.30
C TRP A 115 -17.83 -31.40 13.70
N VAL A 116 -16.92 -32.32 14.02
CA VAL A 116 -17.05 -33.75 13.73
C VAL A 116 -16.88 -34.51 15.04
N GLU A 117 -17.76 -35.47 15.29
CA GLU A 117 -17.56 -36.51 16.29
C GLU A 117 -17.12 -37.81 15.59
N PHE A 118 -15.99 -38.38 16.00
CA PHE A 118 -15.52 -39.64 15.42
C PHE A 118 -16.44 -40.83 15.79
N PRO A 119 -16.62 -41.81 14.89
CA PRO A 119 -17.53 -42.94 15.09
C PRO A 119 -17.15 -43.79 16.31
N GLY A 120 -18.13 -44.09 17.17
CA GLY A 120 -17.95 -44.87 18.41
C GLY A 120 -18.71 -44.31 19.62
N VAL A 121 -19.22 -43.08 19.52
CA VAL A 121 -20.07 -42.44 20.54
C VAL A 121 -21.54 -42.42 20.05
N PRO A 122 -22.53 -42.84 20.87
CA PRO A 122 -23.95 -42.70 20.52
C PRO A 122 -24.30 -41.22 20.33
N GLY A 123 -24.67 -40.82 19.10
CA GLY A 123 -24.94 -39.42 18.74
C GLY A 123 -23.90 -38.78 17.79
N GLY A 124 -22.85 -39.52 17.41
CA GLY A 124 -21.82 -39.06 16.47
C GLY A 124 -22.36 -38.47 15.17
N GLY A 125 -21.81 -37.35 14.73
CA GLY A 125 -22.23 -36.65 13.53
C GLY A 125 -21.28 -35.51 13.10
N VAL A 126 -21.69 -34.82 12.05
CA VAL A 126 -21.12 -33.54 11.61
C VAL A 126 -22.17 -32.48 11.83
N GLY A 127 -21.78 -31.32 12.36
CA GLY A 127 -22.71 -30.22 12.52
C GLY A 127 -22.05 -28.87 12.32
N THR A 128 -22.91 -27.86 12.21
CA THR A 128 -22.52 -26.47 12.04
C THR A 128 -23.28 -25.61 13.07
N GLU A 129 -22.58 -24.65 13.65
CA GLU A 129 -23.12 -23.64 14.55
C GLU A 129 -22.68 -22.26 14.05
N VAL A 130 -23.56 -21.27 14.18
CA VAL A 130 -23.28 -19.90 13.72
C VAL A 130 -23.58 -18.93 14.87
N VAL A 131 -22.59 -18.11 15.22
CA VAL A 131 -22.70 -17.16 16.34
C VAL A 131 -22.18 -15.80 15.92
N THR A 132 -22.88 -14.74 16.31
CA THR A 132 -22.40 -13.36 16.15
C THR A 132 -21.61 -12.93 17.38
N VAL A 133 -20.41 -12.39 17.17
CA VAL A 133 -19.52 -11.93 18.23
C VAL A 133 -20.16 -10.77 19.01
N PRO A 134 -20.38 -10.92 20.33
CA PRO A 134 -20.98 -9.90 21.18
C PRO A 134 -19.97 -8.80 21.58
N GLU A 135 -20.40 -7.83 22.38
CA GLU A 135 -19.60 -6.66 22.76
C GLU A 135 -18.31 -6.99 23.51
N ASP A 136 -18.31 -8.05 24.33
CA ASP A 136 -17.12 -8.52 25.05
C ASP A 136 -16.14 -9.30 24.16
N GLY A 137 -16.53 -9.59 22.91
CA GLY A 137 -15.72 -10.32 21.94
C GLY A 137 -15.68 -11.82 22.15
N ILE A 138 -16.43 -12.37 23.13
CA ILE A 138 -16.32 -13.77 23.51
C ILE A 138 -17.53 -14.56 22.99
N VAL A 139 -17.26 -15.60 22.21
CA VAL A 139 -18.27 -16.59 21.80
C VAL A 139 -17.93 -17.95 22.39
N ALA A 140 -18.92 -18.79 22.61
CA ALA A 140 -18.73 -20.13 23.15
C ALA A 140 -19.26 -21.17 22.17
N PHE A 141 -18.53 -22.26 22.02
CA PHE A 141 -18.91 -23.43 21.24
C PHE A 141 -18.83 -24.66 22.12
N TRP A 142 -19.79 -25.56 21.97
CA TRP A 142 -19.78 -26.79 22.74
C TRP A 142 -18.58 -27.67 22.35
N CYS A 143 -17.84 -28.07 23.37
CA CYS A 143 -16.75 -29.02 23.28
C CYS A 143 -17.34 -30.42 23.32
N ARG A 144 -16.95 -31.30 22.39
CA ARG A 144 -17.51 -32.67 22.29
C ARG A 144 -16.46 -33.73 22.65
N PRO A 145 -16.02 -33.83 23.91
CA PRO A 145 -15.14 -34.91 24.34
C PRO A 145 -15.84 -36.27 24.21
N PRO A 146 -15.11 -37.39 24.02
CA PRO A 146 -13.64 -37.54 23.99
C PRO A 146 -13.02 -37.56 22.57
N ALA A 147 -13.79 -37.26 21.52
CA ALA A 147 -13.34 -37.50 20.14
C ALA A 147 -13.89 -36.46 19.15
N GLY A 148 -14.00 -35.21 19.58
CA GLY A 148 -14.47 -34.09 18.77
C GLY A 148 -13.36 -33.13 18.38
N SER A 149 -13.39 -32.66 17.13
CA SER A 149 -12.68 -31.45 16.71
C SER A 149 -13.68 -30.42 16.25
N THR A 150 -13.50 -29.17 16.68
CA THR A 150 -14.29 -28.03 16.20
C THR A 150 -13.36 -27.10 15.45
N TRP A 151 -13.76 -26.65 14.26
CA TRP A 151 -13.01 -25.69 13.48
C TRP A 151 -13.97 -24.70 12.86
N GLY A 152 -13.49 -23.56 12.41
CA GLY A 152 -14.41 -22.57 11.87
C GLY A 152 -13.75 -21.48 11.06
N SER A 153 -14.60 -20.68 10.44
CA SER A 153 -14.27 -19.42 9.80
C SER A 153 -15.10 -18.29 10.41
N GLY A 154 -14.79 -17.05 10.07
CA GLY A 154 -15.56 -15.91 10.51
C GLY A 154 -15.61 -14.81 9.47
N HIS A 155 -16.77 -14.18 9.32
CA HIS A 155 -16.99 -13.02 8.46
C HIS A 155 -17.15 -11.78 9.32
N ALA A 156 -16.16 -10.90 9.28
CA ALA A 156 -16.23 -9.64 9.99
C ALA A 156 -17.09 -8.63 9.22
N PRO A 157 -17.85 -7.76 9.92
CA PRO A 157 -18.58 -6.68 9.28
C PRO A 157 -17.61 -5.64 8.69
N ASP A 158 -18.12 -4.86 7.73
CA ASP A 158 -17.38 -3.73 7.19
C ASP A 158 -17.12 -2.71 8.31
N THR A 159 -15.84 -2.56 8.66
CA THR A 159 -15.35 -1.55 9.59
C THR A 159 -14.19 -0.80 8.94
N TYR A 160 -13.76 0.31 9.52
CA TYR A 160 -12.53 0.99 9.07
C TYR A 160 -11.28 0.08 9.16
N LEU A 161 -11.32 -0.98 9.97
CA LEU A 161 -10.23 -1.96 10.10
C LEU A 161 -10.29 -3.07 9.05
N VAL A 162 -11.46 -3.37 8.49
CA VAL A 162 -11.69 -4.56 7.66
C VAL A 162 -12.13 -4.24 6.24
N GLN A 163 -12.68 -3.05 5.99
CA GLN A 163 -13.21 -2.55 4.71
C GLN A 163 -13.50 -3.66 3.68
N GLY A 164 -14.63 -4.33 3.76
CA GLY A 164 -15.04 -5.39 2.84
C GLY A 164 -15.45 -6.69 3.54
N ARG A 165 -16.36 -7.43 2.89
CA ARG A 165 -16.69 -8.81 3.25
C ARG A 165 -15.52 -9.74 2.91
N THR A 166 -14.78 -10.17 3.91
CA THR A 166 -13.81 -11.26 3.78
C THR A 166 -13.97 -12.28 4.91
N ASP A 167 -13.60 -13.54 4.62
CA ASP A 167 -13.38 -14.63 5.57
C ASP A 167 -12.05 -14.41 6.31
N ILE A 168 -12.05 -14.20 7.63
CA ILE A 168 -10.86 -13.61 8.29
C ILE A 168 -10.51 -14.18 9.66
N ALA A 169 -11.21 -15.20 10.14
CA ALA A 169 -10.94 -15.82 11.42
C ALA A 169 -11.02 -17.35 11.30
N SER A 170 -9.90 -18.00 10.96
CA SER A 170 -9.80 -19.46 10.98
C SER A 170 -9.30 -19.95 12.34
N TRP A 171 -9.95 -20.97 12.87
CA TRP A 171 -9.58 -21.55 14.16
C TRP A 171 -9.83 -23.04 14.18
N TYR A 172 -9.15 -23.73 15.09
CA TYR A 172 -9.28 -25.16 15.32
C TYR A 172 -9.18 -25.42 16.82
N THR A 173 -10.06 -26.24 17.38
CA THR A 173 -9.99 -26.67 18.77
C THR A 173 -10.21 -28.18 18.88
N ASN A 174 -9.73 -28.74 19.98
CA ASN A 174 -9.91 -30.13 20.33
C ASN A 174 -10.25 -30.21 21.82
N GLU A 175 -10.44 -31.44 22.31
CA GLU A 175 -10.76 -31.74 23.71
C GLU A 175 -9.86 -31.05 24.76
N ARG A 176 -8.60 -30.71 24.42
CA ARG A 176 -7.67 -30.07 25.35
C ARG A 176 -7.96 -28.59 25.57
N HIS A 177 -8.76 -27.98 24.70
CA HIS A 177 -9.15 -26.58 24.76
C HIS A 177 -10.52 -26.38 25.43
N CYS A 178 -11.15 -27.46 25.91
CA CYS A 178 -12.40 -27.36 26.65
C CYS A 178 -12.18 -26.66 28.00
N GLY A 179 -13.08 -25.75 28.34
CA GLY A 179 -12.95 -24.82 29.46
C GLY A 179 -11.92 -23.71 29.25
N GLN A 180 -11.30 -23.60 28.07
CA GLN A 180 -10.29 -22.59 27.77
C GLN A 180 -10.83 -21.45 26.92
N LEU A 181 -10.23 -20.28 27.10
CA LEU A 181 -10.37 -19.13 26.21
C LEU A 181 -9.25 -19.16 25.16
N VAL A 182 -9.64 -19.28 23.91
CA VAL A 182 -8.78 -19.27 22.73
C VAL A 182 -8.93 -17.93 22.03
N GLN A 183 -7.85 -17.19 21.87
CA GLN A 183 -7.91 -15.96 21.08
C GLN A 183 -7.96 -16.27 19.59
N VAL A 184 -8.89 -15.64 18.86
CA VAL A 184 -9.03 -15.74 17.41
C VAL A 184 -8.91 -14.34 16.82
N GLU A 185 -7.87 -14.11 16.03
CA GLU A 185 -7.62 -12.79 15.44
C GLU A 185 -8.28 -12.68 14.07
N VAL A 186 -9.06 -11.62 13.90
CA VAL A 186 -9.48 -11.14 12.59
C VAL A 186 -8.25 -10.52 11.92
N LEU A 187 -7.75 -11.17 10.86
CA LEU A 187 -6.52 -10.84 10.14
C LEU A 187 -6.63 -9.59 9.25
N ALA A 188 -7.34 -8.56 9.73
CA ALA A 188 -7.40 -7.21 9.15
C ALA A 188 -6.00 -6.70 8.76
N HIS A 189 -5.00 -6.97 9.60
CA HIS A 189 -3.63 -6.52 9.43
C HIS A 189 -2.89 -7.10 8.22
N ARG A 190 -3.41 -8.14 7.56
CA ARG A 190 -2.78 -8.78 6.38
C ARG A 190 -3.56 -8.52 5.09
N TYR A 191 -4.88 -8.60 5.15
CA TYR A 191 -5.75 -8.35 4.01
C TYR A 191 -5.85 -6.86 3.66
N LEU A 192 -5.99 -5.99 4.67
CA LEU A 192 -6.18 -4.56 4.44
C LEU A 192 -5.01 -3.92 3.67
N PRO A 193 -3.73 -4.14 4.03
CA PRO A 193 -2.61 -3.57 3.28
C PRO A 193 -2.57 -4.04 1.82
N TRP A 194 -2.82 -5.33 1.56
CA TRP A 194 -2.90 -5.86 0.20
C TRP A 194 -4.03 -5.22 -0.59
N ARG A 195 -5.24 -5.16 -0.01
CA ARG A 195 -6.41 -4.56 -0.65
C ARG A 195 -6.18 -3.09 -0.95
N LEU A 196 -5.63 -2.33 -0.01
CA LEU A 196 -5.30 -0.93 -0.20
C LEU A 196 -4.23 -0.73 -1.27
N LEU A 197 -3.15 -1.54 -1.28
CA LEU A 197 -2.15 -1.49 -2.35
C LEU A 197 -2.78 -1.74 -3.72
N ASN A 198 -3.70 -2.70 -3.82
CA ASN A 198 -4.37 -3.03 -5.07
C ASN A 198 -5.34 -1.92 -5.52
N LEU A 199 -6.10 -1.35 -4.58
CA LEU A 199 -6.98 -0.21 -4.85
C LEU A 199 -6.17 1.01 -5.29
N SER A 200 -5.12 1.38 -4.55
CA SER A 200 -4.25 2.49 -4.92
C SER A 200 -3.57 2.27 -6.26
N ALA A 201 -3.12 1.04 -6.56
CA ALA A 201 -2.56 0.71 -7.87
C ALA A 201 -3.55 0.94 -9.01
N ASP A 202 -4.80 0.47 -8.88
CA ASP A 202 -5.86 0.64 -9.87
C ASP A 202 -6.26 2.12 -10.02
N THR A 203 -6.49 2.83 -8.92
CA THR A 203 -6.83 4.26 -8.91
C THR A 203 -5.72 5.10 -9.56
N LEU A 204 -4.48 4.91 -9.14
CA LEU A 204 -3.34 5.67 -9.68
C LEU A 204 -3.04 5.31 -11.13
N GLN A 205 -3.24 4.05 -11.53
CA GLN A 205 -3.15 3.67 -12.94
C GLN A 205 -4.21 4.36 -13.79
N LYS A 206 -5.46 4.44 -13.32
CA LYS A 206 -6.54 5.14 -14.02
C LYS A 206 -6.27 6.63 -14.13
N HIS A 207 -5.80 7.24 -13.04
CA HIS A 207 -5.50 8.66 -12.97
C HIS A 207 -4.29 9.06 -13.85
N PHE A 208 -3.18 8.34 -13.72
CA PHE A 208 -1.92 8.67 -14.41
C PHE A 208 -1.74 7.98 -15.77
N GLY A 209 -2.60 7.02 -16.13
CA GLY A 209 -2.47 6.20 -17.34
C GLY A 209 -1.17 5.38 -17.41
N HIS A 210 -0.51 5.16 -16.29
CA HIS A 210 0.77 4.45 -16.21
C HIS A 210 0.71 3.23 -15.29
N THR A 211 1.36 2.15 -15.74
CA THR A 211 1.51 0.91 -14.97
C THR A 211 2.95 0.69 -14.59
N ARG A 212 3.16 0.19 -13.38
CA ARG A 212 4.47 0.01 -12.76
C ARG A 212 4.98 -1.44 -12.79
N GLY A 213 4.18 -2.37 -13.30
CA GLY A 213 4.47 -3.79 -13.15
C GLY A 213 4.47 -4.23 -11.68
N ARG A 214 5.28 -5.24 -11.35
CA ARG A 214 5.24 -5.94 -10.06
C ARG A 214 6.02 -5.23 -8.97
N ILE A 215 5.59 -5.43 -7.72
CA ILE A 215 6.33 -4.99 -6.54
C ILE A 215 6.25 -6.00 -5.41
N LYS A 216 7.33 -6.13 -4.64
CA LYS A 216 7.27 -6.79 -3.34
C LYS A 216 6.71 -5.84 -2.30
N TRP A 217 6.02 -6.37 -1.30
CA TRP A 217 5.67 -5.62 -0.11
C TRP A 217 5.87 -6.49 1.13
N LYS A 218 5.95 -5.87 2.30
CA LYS A 218 5.94 -6.58 3.58
C LYS A 218 5.31 -5.71 4.66
N LEU A 219 4.80 -6.36 5.70
CA LEU A 219 4.37 -5.69 6.92
C LEU A 219 5.46 -5.70 7.98
N HIS A 220 5.61 -4.57 8.65
CA HIS A 220 6.45 -4.43 9.83
C HIS A 220 5.57 -4.09 11.03
N PHE A 221 5.62 -4.94 12.07
CA PHE A 221 4.82 -4.77 13.29
C PHE A 221 5.56 -3.99 14.40
N GLY A 222 6.80 -3.56 14.18
CA GLY A 222 7.59 -2.79 15.13
C GLY A 222 7.37 -1.27 15.04
N SER A 223 8.05 -0.53 15.91
CA SER A 223 8.12 0.94 15.87
C SER A 223 8.99 1.38 14.69
N GLY A 224 8.38 1.88 13.62
CA GLY A 224 9.05 2.35 12.42
C GLY A 224 8.07 3.02 11.46
N GLY A 225 8.60 3.72 10.46
CA GLY A 225 7.78 4.28 9.37
C GLY A 225 7.46 3.24 8.29
N SER A 226 6.43 3.52 7.50
CA SER A 226 6.30 2.93 6.17
C SER A 226 7.36 3.52 5.25
N TYR A 227 7.81 2.77 4.25
CA TYR A 227 8.75 3.27 3.24
C TYR A 227 8.78 2.37 2.00
N TYR A 228 9.02 2.99 0.84
CA TYR A 228 9.46 2.32 -0.37
C TYR A 228 11.00 2.22 -0.42
N ASN A 229 11.51 1.04 -0.77
CA ASN A 229 12.93 0.81 -1.01
C ASN A 229 13.17 0.46 -2.49
N GLY A 230 13.64 1.46 -3.24
CA GLY A 230 14.01 1.34 -4.66
C GLY A 230 15.43 0.85 -4.92
N LEU A 231 16.21 0.42 -3.92
CA LEU A 231 17.58 -0.03 -4.16
C LEU A 231 17.62 -1.23 -5.14
N PRO A 232 18.65 -1.31 -6.01
CA PRO A 232 18.81 -2.43 -6.92
C PRO A 232 18.73 -3.79 -6.21
N GLY A 233 17.80 -4.64 -6.66
CA GLY A 233 17.57 -5.98 -6.09
C GLY A 233 16.64 -6.03 -4.87
N VAL A 234 16.19 -4.89 -4.34
CA VAL A 234 15.24 -4.83 -3.22
C VAL A 234 13.81 -4.62 -3.72
N ASP A 235 13.56 -3.49 -4.40
CA ASP A 235 12.28 -3.06 -4.98
C ASP A 235 11.04 -3.48 -4.18
N LYS A 236 10.85 -2.86 -3.01
CA LYS A 236 9.88 -3.31 -2.01
C LYS A 236 9.25 -2.17 -1.21
N ILE A 237 7.94 -2.24 -0.98
CA ILE A 237 7.23 -1.42 0.01
C ILE A 237 7.28 -2.12 1.38
N THR A 238 7.60 -1.38 2.43
CA THR A 238 7.45 -1.82 3.82
C THR A 238 6.37 -0.98 4.47
N LEU A 239 5.31 -1.62 4.98
CA LEU A 239 4.21 -0.92 5.66
C LEU A 239 4.32 -1.14 7.17
N ALA A 240 4.45 -0.06 7.92
CA ALA A 240 4.47 -0.12 9.38
C ALA A 240 3.05 -0.13 9.94
N TRP A 241 2.56 -1.31 10.34
CA TRP A 241 1.20 -1.44 10.87
C TRP A 241 1.02 -0.64 12.18
N GLY A 242 2.05 -0.61 13.03
CA GLY A 242 1.96 0.00 14.37
C GLY A 242 1.69 1.51 14.37
N ASN A 243 2.28 2.24 13.43
CA ASN A 243 2.17 3.71 13.32
C ASN A 243 1.10 4.15 12.30
N ALA A 244 0.76 3.28 11.36
CA ALA A 244 -0.13 3.63 10.28
C ALA A 244 -1.55 3.06 10.45
N ALA A 245 -1.80 2.15 11.41
CA ALA A 245 -3.13 1.61 11.70
C ALA A 245 -4.10 2.72 12.20
N GLY A 246 -4.95 3.20 11.30
CA GLY A 246 -5.93 4.25 11.55
C GLY A 246 -6.50 4.80 10.25
N ALA A 247 -7.22 5.91 10.32
CA ALA A 247 -7.82 6.56 9.15
C ALA A 247 -6.78 6.97 8.09
N ARG A 248 -5.53 7.23 8.49
CA ARG A 248 -4.39 7.57 7.61
C ARG A 248 -3.80 6.36 6.87
N PHE A 249 -4.15 5.12 7.22
CA PHE A 249 -3.54 3.94 6.62
C PHE A 249 -3.68 3.86 5.09
N PRO A 250 -4.89 4.08 4.51
CA PRO A 250 -5.08 4.08 3.05
C PRO A 250 -4.17 5.07 2.34
N TRP A 251 -4.08 6.30 2.86
CA TRP A 251 -3.19 7.32 2.31
C TRP A 251 -1.73 6.89 2.40
N THR A 252 -1.29 6.34 3.54
CA THR A 252 0.10 5.86 3.69
C THR A 252 0.44 4.77 2.68
N VAL A 253 -0.49 3.83 2.45
CA VAL A 253 -0.29 2.77 1.45
C VAL A 253 -0.19 3.35 0.03
N ALA A 254 -1.05 4.30 -0.29
CA ALA A 254 -1.04 5.00 -1.57
C ALA A 254 0.25 5.82 -1.77
N HIS A 255 0.72 6.51 -0.72
CA HIS A 255 1.97 7.28 -0.69
C HIS A 255 3.17 6.41 -1.06
N GLU A 256 3.34 5.29 -0.36
CA GLU A 256 4.45 4.38 -0.64
C GLU A 256 4.36 3.75 -2.04
N TYR A 257 3.14 3.53 -2.54
CA TYR A 257 2.94 3.10 -3.91
C TYR A 257 3.28 4.21 -4.91
N GLY A 258 3.02 5.47 -4.58
CA GLY A 258 3.42 6.66 -5.34
C GLY A 258 4.92 6.73 -5.56
N HIS A 259 5.72 6.57 -4.49
CA HIS A 259 7.18 6.43 -4.58
C HIS A 259 7.59 5.30 -5.51
N ALA A 260 6.94 4.16 -5.36
CA ALA A 260 7.15 3.02 -6.21
C ALA A 260 6.90 3.40 -7.69
N LEU A 261 5.74 3.99 -7.99
CA LEU A 261 5.31 4.41 -9.33
C LEU A 261 6.31 5.38 -9.95
N HIS A 262 6.72 6.38 -9.18
CA HIS A 262 7.76 7.34 -9.54
C HIS A 262 9.04 6.63 -10.01
N HIS A 263 9.56 5.70 -9.21
CA HIS A 263 10.82 5.02 -9.52
C HIS A 263 10.77 4.17 -10.80
N LYS A 264 9.67 3.46 -11.07
CA LYS A 264 9.65 2.44 -12.14
C LYS A 264 8.84 2.81 -13.38
N ALA A 265 7.80 3.62 -13.24
CA ALA A 265 6.93 4.00 -14.34
C ALA A 265 7.17 5.43 -14.84
N LEU A 266 7.58 6.34 -13.94
CA LEU A 266 7.61 7.78 -14.22
C LEU A 266 9.03 8.35 -14.30
N GLY A 267 9.97 7.59 -14.85
CA GLY A 267 11.29 8.12 -15.23
C GLY A 267 12.40 8.02 -14.17
N GLY A 268 12.13 7.41 -13.01
CA GLY A 268 13.14 7.10 -11.99
C GLY A 268 13.04 7.96 -10.74
N MET A 269 13.65 7.50 -9.65
CA MET A 269 13.95 8.29 -8.45
C MET A 269 15.46 8.37 -8.30
N TRP A 270 15.97 9.50 -7.83
CA TRP A 270 17.40 9.72 -7.63
C TRP A 270 17.70 9.85 -6.14
N GLY A 271 18.96 9.73 -5.76
CA GLY A 271 19.35 9.99 -4.37
C GLY A 271 19.06 11.44 -4.01
N ALA A 272 18.09 11.67 -3.12
CA ALA A 272 17.82 12.98 -2.55
C ALA A 272 18.66 13.16 -1.27
N GLY A 273 19.28 14.32 -1.12
CA GLY A 273 19.89 14.72 0.15
C GLY A 273 18.84 15.28 1.10
N ASN A 274 19.06 15.17 2.42
CA ASN A 274 18.21 15.80 3.44
C ASN A 274 16.70 15.44 3.35
N CYS A 275 16.38 14.14 3.29
CA CYS A 275 15.01 13.62 3.34
C CYS A 275 14.59 13.08 4.72
N ASP A 276 15.29 13.47 5.77
CA ASP A 276 15.00 13.02 7.13
C ASP A 276 15.09 14.22 8.09
N PRO A 277 13.97 14.63 8.73
CA PRO A 277 12.62 14.08 8.58
C PRO A 277 11.94 14.51 7.26
N HIS A 278 11.17 13.62 6.63
CA HIS A 278 10.16 14.01 5.62
C HIS A 278 8.85 14.33 6.36
N SER A 279 8.39 15.57 6.24
CA SER A 279 7.18 16.09 6.87
C SER A 279 6.59 17.16 5.96
N PHE A 280 5.26 17.21 5.88
CA PHE A 280 4.53 18.07 4.96
C PHE A 280 4.96 19.53 5.00
N ASP A 281 5.42 20.01 6.15
CA ASP A 281 5.71 21.40 6.49
C ASP A 281 7.19 21.69 6.80
N VAL A 282 8.09 20.72 6.60
CA VAL A 282 9.51 20.88 6.92
C VAL A 282 10.32 21.12 5.65
N ILE A 283 11.17 22.15 5.70
CA ILE A 283 12.12 22.46 4.63
C ILE A 283 13.09 21.29 4.46
N SER A 284 13.14 20.75 3.25
CA SER A 284 14.02 19.65 2.84
C SER A 284 14.97 20.12 1.71
N SER A 285 15.36 19.24 0.80
CA SER A 285 15.99 19.64 -0.48
C SER A 285 14.95 19.68 -1.60
N TYR A 286 15.22 20.40 -2.69
CA TYR A 286 14.34 20.38 -3.87
C TYR A 286 14.17 18.97 -4.45
N GLU A 287 15.18 18.12 -4.36
CA GLU A 287 15.11 16.73 -4.78
C GLU A 287 14.16 15.94 -3.88
N CYS A 288 14.22 16.19 -2.57
CA CYS A 288 13.37 15.52 -1.61
C CYS A 288 11.91 15.96 -1.74
N ALA A 289 11.67 17.28 -1.74
CA ALA A 289 10.34 17.87 -1.90
C ALA A 289 9.65 17.39 -3.18
N LEU A 290 10.40 17.20 -4.28
CA LEU A 290 9.84 16.61 -5.50
C LEU A 290 9.41 15.15 -5.31
N GLN A 291 10.23 14.35 -4.63
CA GLN A 291 9.97 12.92 -4.45
C GLN A 291 8.83 12.67 -3.48
N GLU A 292 8.90 13.27 -2.30
CA GLU A 292 7.86 13.14 -1.27
C GLU A 292 6.58 13.88 -1.68
N GLY A 293 6.67 15.10 -2.24
CA GLY A 293 5.46 15.84 -2.65
C GLY A 293 4.70 15.15 -3.78
N PHE A 294 5.39 14.49 -4.72
CA PHE A 294 4.72 13.62 -5.69
C PHE A 294 4.07 12.39 -5.02
N ALA A 295 4.75 11.77 -4.05
CA ALA A 295 4.21 10.64 -3.32
C ALA A 295 3.00 11.03 -2.46
N ASP A 296 3.01 12.23 -1.88
CA ASP A 296 1.92 12.81 -1.08
C ASP A 296 0.68 13.04 -1.94
N TYR A 297 0.86 13.64 -3.12
CA TYR A 297 -0.17 13.80 -4.13
C TYR A 297 -0.74 12.46 -4.58
N ALA A 298 0.13 11.50 -4.92
CA ALA A 298 -0.29 10.14 -5.24
C ALA A 298 -1.01 9.45 -4.06
N GLY A 299 -0.61 9.76 -2.83
CA GLY A 299 -1.28 9.34 -1.61
C GLY A 299 -2.71 9.85 -1.55
N THR A 300 -2.92 11.14 -1.83
CA THR A 300 -4.24 11.80 -1.84
C THR A 300 -5.15 11.19 -2.91
N VAL A 301 -4.69 11.14 -4.16
CA VAL A 301 -5.44 10.53 -5.27
C VAL A 301 -5.73 9.05 -4.98
N GLY A 302 -4.72 8.28 -4.60
CA GLY A 302 -4.80 6.83 -4.43
C GLY A 302 -5.60 6.39 -3.20
N SER A 303 -5.93 7.31 -2.28
CA SER A 303 -6.80 7.07 -1.14
C SER A 303 -8.21 7.65 -1.30
N GLY A 304 -8.50 8.30 -2.43
CA GLY A 304 -9.80 8.93 -2.70
C GLY A 304 -9.99 10.25 -1.95
N GLY A 305 -8.96 11.10 -1.90
CA GLY A 305 -9.07 12.48 -1.41
C GLY A 305 -8.76 12.69 0.08
N TYR A 306 -8.11 11.74 0.76
CA TYR A 306 -7.96 11.81 2.23
C TYR A 306 -7.30 13.11 2.76
N TYR A 307 -6.33 13.66 2.03
CA TYR A 307 -5.66 14.93 2.35
C TYR A 307 -5.93 16.04 1.32
N GLU A 308 -6.97 15.92 0.48
CA GLU A 308 -7.32 16.91 -0.54
C GLU A 308 -7.49 18.29 0.07
N ASN A 309 -8.47 18.46 0.97
CA ASN A 309 -8.69 19.70 1.73
C ASN A 309 -7.44 20.23 2.46
N TYR A 310 -6.53 19.35 2.88
CA TYR A 310 -5.31 19.78 3.57
C TYR A 310 -4.30 20.39 2.61
N PHE A 311 -4.16 19.81 1.42
CA PHE A 311 -3.28 20.34 0.38
C PHE A 311 -3.87 21.58 -0.30
N GLU A 312 -5.19 21.63 -0.50
CA GLU A 312 -5.89 22.82 -1.01
C GLU A 312 -5.62 24.09 -0.18
N HIS A 313 -5.63 23.93 1.14
CA HIS A 313 -5.47 25.04 2.09
C HIS A 313 -4.07 25.06 2.70
N PHE A 314 -3.11 24.35 2.11
CA PHE A 314 -1.78 24.22 2.69
C PHE A 314 -1.08 25.60 2.79
N ASP A 315 -1.43 26.47 1.85
CA ASP A 315 -0.92 27.83 1.71
C ASP A 315 -1.51 28.83 2.70
N ASP A 316 -2.68 28.53 3.29
CA ASP A 316 -3.29 29.24 4.42
C ASP A 316 -2.70 28.77 5.77
N LEU A 317 -2.27 27.52 5.84
CA LEU A 317 -1.77 26.90 7.07
C LEU A 317 -0.33 27.30 7.40
N GLN A 318 0.46 27.67 6.40
CA GLN A 318 1.90 27.93 6.55
C GLN A 318 2.29 29.30 5.97
N ARG A 319 3.08 30.07 6.74
CA ARG A 319 3.39 31.49 6.43
C ARG A 319 4.62 31.71 5.53
N ASP A 320 5.22 30.65 5.01
CA ASP A 320 6.51 30.69 4.32
C ASP A 320 6.50 29.66 3.17
N ARG A 321 5.87 30.04 2.03
CA ARG A 321 5.71 29.15 0.87
C ARG A 321 7.07 28.89 0.25
N ARG A 322 7.46 27.62 0.26
CA ARG A 322 8.78 27.20 -0.19
C ARG A 322 8.73 25.96 -1.08
N PRO A 323 9.41 25.98 -2.22
CA PRO A 323 9.55 24.81 -3.10
C PRO A 323 10.34 23.65 -2.49
N GLU A 324 11.00 23.84 -1.34
CA GLU A 324 11.70 22.80 -0.59
C GLU A 324 10.81 22.03 0.40
N ILE A 325 9.53 22.36 0.50
CA ILE A 325 8.56 21.71 1.39
C ILE A 325 7.64 20.80 0.56
N GLU A 326 7.56 19.53 0.92
CA GLU A 326 6.83 18.50 0.15
C GLU A 326 5.33 18.80 0.01
N GLY A 327 4.68 19.38 1.03
CA GLY A 327 3.27 19.72 0.99
C GLY A 327 2.91 20.74 -0.09
N TYR A 328 3.76 21.75 -0.35
CA TYR A 328 3.53 22.71 -1.44
C TYR A 328 3.73 22.09 -2.82
N VAL A 329 4.59 21.08 -2.93
CA VAL A 329 4.77 20.33 -4.17
C VAL A 329 3.58 19.41 -4.42
N ALA A 330 3.02 18.81 -3.36
CA ALA A 330 1.80 18.02 -3.44
C ALA A 330 0.61 18.87 -3.87
N ALA A 331 0.44 20.06 -3.26
CA ALA A 331 -0.58 21.04 -3.63
C ALA A 331 -0.44 21.47 -5.10
N LEU A 332 0.77 21.82 -5.57
CA LEU A 332 1.00 22.08 -7.01
C LEU A 332 0.48 20.96 -7.91
N PHE A 333 0.75 19.69 -7.58
CA PHE A 333 0.26 18.60 -8.42
C PHE A 333 -1.25 18.39 -8.32
N LEU A 334 -1.86 18.73 -7.18
CA LEU A 334 -3.30 18.70 -6.98
C LEU A 334 -3.96 19.78 -7.86
N ASP A 335 -3.61 21.06 -7.67
CA ASP A 335 -4.10 22.24 -8.42
C ASP A 335 -3.90 22.17 -9.94
N LEU A 336 -3.00 21.28 -10.40
CA LEU A 336 -2.80 21.01 -11.83
C LEU A 336 -3.88 20.08 -12.40
N THR A 337 -4.65 19.38 -11.57
CA THR A 337 -5.47 18.22 -11.96
C THR A 337 -6.87 18.16 -11.35
N ASP A 338 -7.15 19.00 -10.36
CA ASP A 338 -8.46 19.19 -9.73
C ASP A 338 -9.29 20.27 -10.45
N ASP A 339 -10.45 20.60 -9.89
CA ASP A 339 -11.48 21.40 -10.53
C ASP A 339 -11.06 22.87 -10.67
N ARG A 340 -10.96 23.35 -11.92
CA ARG A 340 -10.63 24.74 -12.23
C ARG A 340 -11.62 25.76 -11.61
N GLU A 341 -12.83 25.34 -11.24
CA GLU A 341 -13.81 26.20 -10.60
C GLU A 341 -13.48 26.55 -9.13
N GLU A 342 -12.51 25.88 -8.52
CA GLU A 342 -12.06 26.16 -7.15
C GLU A 342 -11.29 27.50 -7.04
N GLU A 343 -11.45 28.18 -5.89
CA GLU A 343 -10.89 29.52 -5.72
C GLU A 343 -9.35 29.45 -5.64
N GLY A 344 -8.70 29.92 -6.70
CA GLY A 344 -7.25 29.95 -6.78
C GLY A 344 -6.68 29.00 -7.82
N ASP A 345 -7.51 28.15 -8.42
CA ASP A 345 -7.05 27.21 -9.42
C ASP A 345 -7.15 27.80 -10.82
N TYR A 346 -6.09 27.59 -11.59
CA TYR A 346 -5.97 28.16 -12.93
C TYR A 346 -6.08 27.09 -14.01
N THR A 347 -6.04 25.81 -13.62
CA THR A 347 -5.83 24.66 -14.49
C THR A 347 -6.66 23.47 -14.02
N GLU A 348 -7.11 22.63 -14.95
CA GLU A 348 -7.65 21.29 -14.68
C GLU A 348 -7.12 20.38 -15.79
N TYR A 349 -5.93 19.82 -15.60
CA TYR A 349 -5.33 18.93 -16.59
C TYR A 349 -5.53 17.45 -16.22
N PRO A 350 -5.69 16.56 -17.21
CA PRO A 350 -5.73 15.14 -16.93
C PRO A 350 -4.47 14.68 -16.19
N GLY A 351 -4.62 13.84 -15.16
CA GLY A 351 -3.48 13.24 -14.44
C GLY A 351 -2.46 12.57 -15.37
N LEU A 352 -2.91 12.01 -16.50
CA LEU A 352 -2.04 11.47 -17.55
C LEU A 352 -1.08 12.52 -18.14
N TYR A 353 -1.54 13.75 -18.38
CA TYR A 353 -0.67 14.81 -18.91
C TYR A 353 0.45 15.14 -17.91
N VAL A 354 0.10 15.37 -16.64
CA VAL A 354 1.07 15.64 -15.57
C VAL A 354 2.05 14.49 -15.43
N ALA A 355 1.57 13.24 -15.47
CA ALA A 355 2.42 12.06 -15.36
C ALA A 355 3.36 11.87 -16.55
N GLU A 356 2.93 12.19 -17.79
CA GLU A 356 3.80 12.13 -18.97
C GLU A 356 4.88 13.21 -18.96
N VAL A 357 4.55 14.45 -18.53
CA VAL A 357 5.56 15.49 -18.29
C VAL A 357 6.52 15.00 -17.20
N PHE A 358 5.96 14.52 -16.09
CA PHE A 358 6.68 13.86 -15.00
C PHE A 358 7.25 12.49 -15.40
N LYS A 359 7.34 12.08 -16.65
CA LYS A 359 8.07 10.84 -17.02
C LYS A 359 9.13 11.14 -18.04
N SER A 360 8.78 11.99 -18.98
CA SER A 360 9.60 12.34 -20.12
C SER A 360 10.54 13.51 -19.84
N CYS A 361 10.24 14.38 -18.85
CA CYS A 361 11.02 15.57 -18.54
C CYS A 361 12.52 15.29 -18.35
N GLU A 362 13.29 15.94 -19.23
CA GLU A 362 14.74 15.97 -19.23
C GLU A 362 15.22 17.41 -19.30
N VAL A 363 16.28 17.69 -18.54
CA VAL A 363 16.88 19.01 -18.40
C VAL A 363 18.35 18.97 -18.81
N LYS A 364 18.84 20.09 -19.30
CA LYS A 364 20.25 20.33 -19.57
C LYS A 364 20.72 21.54 -18.78
N HIS A 365 21.71 21.34 -17.90
CA HIS A 365 22.25 22.40 -17.05
C HIS A 365 23.62 22.90 -17.55
N PRO A 366 23.89 24.22 -17.49
CA PRO A 366 25.09 24.82 -18.08
C PRO A 366 26.40 24.38 -17.41
N ARG A 367 26.35 24.05 -16.11
CA ARG A 367 27.53 23.64 -15.33
C ARG A 367 27.91 22.17 -15.51
N TRP A 368 27.09 21.37 -16.19
CA TRP A 368 27.47 20.01 -16.52
C TRP A 368 28.36 20.05 -17.76
N TRP A 369 29.67 19.92 -17.54
CA TRP A 369 30.79 19.90 -18.49
C TRP A 369 30.61 19.13 -19.82
N ARG A 370 29.51 18.40 -20.03
CA ARG A 370 29.17 17.69 -21.28
C ARG A 370 27.87 18.14 -21.93
N GLY A 371 27.06 18.97 -21.27
CA GLY A 371 25.75 19.37 -21.76
C GLY A 371 24.82 18.18 -22.00
N ASP A 372 24.98 17.11 -21.22
CA ASP A 372 24.20 15.89 -21.32
C ASP A 372 22.78 16.14 -20.80
N TRP A 373 21.80 15.58 -21.50
CA TRP A 373 20.43 15.50 -21.02
C TRP A 373 20.38 14.58 -19.81
N ARG A 374 19.73 15.04 -18.74
CA ARG A 374 19.42 14.21 -17.58
C ARG A 374 17.94 14.28 -17.30
N LYS A 375 17.39 13.20 -16.74
CA LYS A 375 16.05 13.25 -16.18
C LYS A 375 15.98 14.34 -15.10
N ARG A 376 14.80 14.95 -14.95
CA ARG A 376 14.51 15.88 -13.85
C ARG A 376 14.97 15.28 -12.52
N ASN A 377 15.34 16.10 -11.56
CA ASN A 377 15.63 15.59 -10.21
C ASN A 377 15.05 16.48 -9.10
N LYS A 378 14.61 17.69 -9.42
CA LYS A 378 14.22 18.72 -8.44
C LYS A 378 12.98 19.47 -8.90
N VAL A 379 12.29 20.12 -7.98
CA VAL A 379 11.06 20.90 -8.25
C VAL A 379 11.22 21.90 -9.39
N SER A 380 12.36 22.60 -9.47
CA SER A 380 12.60 23.54 -10.58
C SER A 380 12.68 22.88 -11.95
N ASP A 381 13.20 21.65 -12.05
CA ASP A 381 13.27 20.95 -13.34
C ASP A 381 11.87 20.62 -13.87
N ILE A 382 10.95 20.18 -12.98
CA ILE A 382 9.57 19.87 -13.39
C ILE A 382 8.79 21.13 -13.76
N VAL A 383 8.97 22.23 -13.02
CA VAL A 383 8.32 23.53 -13.33
C VAL A 383 8.74 24.02 -14.72
N TRP A 384 10.02 23.89 -15.07
CA TRP A 384 10.48 24.22 -16.42
C TRP A 384 9.84 23.34 -17.50
N CYS A 385 9.71 22.04 -17.26
CA CYS A 385 9.07 21.14 -18.23
C CYS A 385 7.57 21.39 -18.37
N LEU A 386 6.88 21.71 -17.27
CA LEU A 386 5.45 22.02 -17.28
C LEU A 386 5.17 23.32 -18.04
N GLU A 387 5.89 24.40 -17.73
CA GLU A 387 5.60 25.73 -18.28
C GLU A 387 6.27 25.99 -19.64
N ARG A 388 7.42 25.35 -19.92
CA ARG A 388 8.28 25.50 -21.11
C ARG A 388 8.83 26.92 -21.39
N LEU A 389 8.31 27.96 -20.73
CA LEU A 389 8.65 29.37 -20.96
C LEU A 389 9.19 30.09 -19.71
N VAL A 390 9.70 29.32 -18.74
CA VAL A 390 10.35 29.89 -17.55
C VAL A 390 11.60 30.65 -17.99
N THR A 391 11.73 31.90 -17.52
CA THR A 391 12.94 32.70 -17.79
C THR A 391 13.96 32.52 -16.67
N PRO A 392 15.27 32.71 -16.92
CA PRO A 392 16.28 32.65 -15.87
C PRO A 392 16.02 33.61 -14.70
N GLY A 393 15.42 34.78 -14.97
CA GLY A 393 15.06 35.74 -13.93
C GLY A 393 13.93 35.24 -13.03
N VAL A 394 12.87 34.68 -13.61
CA VAL A 394 11.77 34.06 -12.86
C VAL A 394 12.27 32.87 -12.06
N HIS A 395 13.11 32.02 -12.66
CA HIS A 395 13.70 30.88 -11.95
C HIS A 395 14.59 31.32 -10.78
N ALA A 396 15.43 32.34 -10.95
CA ALA A 396 16.30 32.82 -9.88
C ALA A 396 15.53 33.42 -8.70
N LEU A 397 14.34 33.96 -8.94
CA LEU A 397 13.46 34.47 -7.88
C LEU A 397 12.77 33.34 -7.13
N ALA A 398 12.24 32.34 -7.85
CA ALA A 398 11.50 31.23 -7.25
C ALA A 398 12.40 30.14 -6.65
N PHE A 399 13.60 29.97 -7.18
CA PHE A 399 14.52 28.89 -6.82
C PHE A 399 15.97 29.43 -6.69
N PRO A 400 16.24 30.29 -5.69
CA PRO A 400 17.49 31.05 -5.60
C PRO A 400 18.75 30.18 -5.43
N ASP A 401 18.61 28.99 -4.84
CA ASP A 401 19.73 28.09 -4.54
C ASP A 401 20.01 27.04 -5.63
N THR A 402 19.34 27.15 -6.77
CA THR A 402 19.53 26.25 -7.92
C THR A 402 19.85 27.02 -9.20
N ASN A 403 20.65 26.40 -10.07
CA ASN A 403 20.88 26.94 -11.40
C ASN A 403 19.67 26.64 -12.29
N ALA A 404 19.28 27.62 -13.10
CA ALA A 404 18.30 27.42 -14.15
C ALA A 404 18.82 26.40 -15.18
N PRO A 405 17.96 25.47 -15.65
CA PRO A 405 18.23 24.73 -16.88
C PRO A 405 18.48 25.68 -18.06
N ASP A 406 19.36 25.28 -18.99
CA ASP A 406 19.54 25.98 -20.27
C ASP A 406 18.39 25.67 -21.23
N THR A 407 17.95 24.42 -21.21
CA THR A 407 16.88 23.90 -22.06
C THR A 407 16.28 22.67 -21.40
N VAL A 408 15.00 22.45 -21.69
CA VAL A 408 14.22 21.30 -21.23
C VAL A 408 13.53 20.64 -22.41
N ARG A 409 13.19 19.37 -22.26
CA ARG A 409 12.34 18.64 -23.21
C ARG A 409 11.48 17.64 -22.46
N GLU A 410 10.28 17.43 -22.95
CA GLU A 410 9.35 16.39 -22.52
C GLU A 410 8.52 15.93 -23.73
N MET A 411 7.67 14.93 -23.57
CA MET A 411 6.97 14.24 -24.67
C MET A 411 5.46 14.12 -24.45
N ALA A 412 4.89 14.82 -23.46
CA ALA A 412 3.47 14.80 -23.17
C ALA A 412 2.67 15.47 -24.29
N GLY A 413 1.52 14.89 -24.61
CA GLY A 413 0.52 15.56 -25.44
C GLY A 413 -0.21 16.60 -24.61
N GLU A 414 -0.18 17.85 -25.03
CA GLU A 414 -0.88 18.95 -24.36
C GLU A 414 -2.40 18.79 -24.47
N PRO A 415 -3.15 18.97 -23.37
CA PRO A 415 -4.60 19.12 -23.42
C PRO A 415 -5.05 20.30 -24.31
N PRO A 416 -6.28 20.29 -24.87
CA PRO A 416 -6.75 21.35 -25.77
C PRO A 416 -6.78 22.76 -25.16
N ASP A 417 -6.93 22.85 -23.85
CA ASP A 417 -6.99 24.07 -23.04
C ASP A 417 -5.67 24.37 -22.31
N TRP A 418 -4.61 23.64 -22.64
CA TRP A 418 -3.28 23.88 -22.10
C TRP A 418 -2.80 25.29 -22.41
N HIS A 419 -2.32 25.99 -21.37
CA HIS A 419 -1.75 27.30 -21.55
C HIS A 419 -0.65 27.57 -20.52
N TRP A 420 0.53 28.00 -20.99
CA TRP A 420 1.71 28.23 -20.15
C TRP A 420 1.47 29.25 -19.03
N SER A 421 0.60 30.24 -19.24
CA SER A 421 0.31 31.25 -18.20
C SER A 421 -0.46 30.65 -17.03
N ASP A 422 -1.33 29.69 -17.30
CA ASP A 422 -2.18 29.07 -16.29
C ASP A 422 -1.30 28.19 -15.40
N ILE A 423 -0.43 27.37 -16.01
CA ILE A 423 0.65 26.64 -15.31
C ILE A 423 1.50 27.59 -14.47
N ARG A 424 1.89 28.75 -15.01
CA ARG A 424 2.69 29.74 -14.28
C ARG A 424 1.99 30.23 -13.04
N LEU A 425 0.71 30.57 -13.14
CA LEU A 425 -0.07 31.04 -12.01
C LEU A 425 -0.23 29.93 -10.96
N THR A 426 -0.48 28.69 -11.37
CA THR A 426 -0.58 27.52 -10.48
C THR A 426 0.71 27.29 -9.68
N TRP A 427 1.88 27.23 -10.32
CA TRP A 427 3.12 27.00 -9.57
C TRP A 427 3.59 28.21 -8.76
N LEU A 428 3.31 29.44 -9.21
CA LEU A 428 3.60 30.62 -8.39
C LEU A 428 2.72 30.70 -7.13
N LYS A 429 1.43 30.33 -7.23
CA LYS A 429 0.52 30.22 -6.08
C LYS A 429 1.10 29.25 -5.04
N ASN A 430 1.46 28.05 -5.47
CA ASN A 430 1.86 26.97 -4.58
C ASN A 430 3.29 27.10 -4.06
N LEU A 431 4.23 27.49 -4.91
CA LEU A 431 5.66 27.39 -4.59
C LEU A 431 6.31 28.72 -4.19
N THR A 432 5.62 29.87 -4.27
CA THR A 432 6.24 31.16 -3.99
C THR A 432 5.37 32.09 -3.14
N ASP A 433 6.00 32.79 -2.20
CA ASP A 433 5.36 33.86 -1.44
C ASP A 433 5.19 35.12 -2.31
N GLY A 434 4.03 35.25 -2.98
CA GLY A 434 3.53 36.58 -3.39
C GLY A 434 4.08 37.16 -4.71
N LEU A 435 4.50 36.32 -5.66
CA LEU A 435 4.77 36.78 -7.04
C LEU A 435 3.51 36.88 -7.92
N VAL A 436 2.33 36.49 -7.40
CA VAL A 436 1.05 36.57 -8.12
C VAL A 436 0.52 38.01 -8.09
N THR A 437 1.18 38.91 -8.80
CA THR A 437 0.49 40.07 -9.37
C THR A 437 0.30 39.77 -10.85
N ARG A 438 -0.96 39.62 -11.30
CA ARG A 438 -1.25 39.43 -12.73
C ARG A 438 -0.47 40.47 -13.52
N PRO A 439 0.31 40.09 -14.55
CA PRO A 439 0.87 41.08 -15.47
C PRO A 439 -0.31 41.92 -15.97
N ARG A 440 -0.21 43.25 -15.85
CA ARG A 440 -1.14 44.13 -16.58
C ARG A 440 -0.88 43.88 -18.06
N GLU A 441 -1.93 43.42 -18.76
CA GLU A 441 -1.95 43.27 -20.22
C GLU A 441 -1.50 44.55 -20.95
#